data_AF-A0A9C9YW79-F1
#
_entry.id   AF-A0A9C9YW79-F1
#
_cell.length_a   1.000
_cell.length_b   1.000
_cell.length_c   1.000
_cell.angle_alpha   90.00
_cell.angle_beta   90.00
_cell.angle_gamma   90.00
#
_symmetry.space_group_name_H-M   'P 1'
#
loop_
_entity.id
_entity.type
_entity.pdbx_description
1 polymer ?
#
loop_
_entity_poly.entity_id
_entity_poly.type
_entity_poly.pdbx_seq_one_letter_code
_entity_poly.pdbx_strand_id
1 'polypeptide(L)'
;MLARPDLGGGWEEVWRSLEGVEYFDLEQVIDYALLLKSATTAAKVGFFLEQHRDALMVEETHLDKLRKHAPKLPCYLERSRRESGKLAASWNLIVPPAVLERAWEEVA
;
A
#
# COMPACT_ATOMS: atom_id res chain seq x y z
N MET A 1 2.85 20.27 3.16
CA MET A 1 1.84 19.38 3.78
C MET A 1 2.14 17.95 3.33
N LEU A 2 3.21 17.33 3.84
CA LEU A 2 3.76 16.08 3.27
C LEU A 2 4.56 15.23 4.26
N ALA A 3 4.29 15.35 5.57
CA ALA A 3 5.00 14.59 6.60
C ALA A 3 4.16 14.30 7.85
N ARG A 4 2.85 14.05 7.68
CA ARG A 4 1.93 13.74 8.80
C ARG A 4 0.89 12.71 8.35
N PRO A 5 1.17 11.40 8.44
CA PRO A 5 0.18 10.35 8.21
C PRO A 5 -0.85 10.21 9.36
N ASP A 6 -1.06 11.25 10.17
CA ASP A 6 -1.89 11.22 11.39
C ASP A 6 -3.18 12.06 11.30
N LEU A 7 -3.48 12.72 10.17
CA LEU A 7 -4.64 13.65 10.06
C LEU A 7 -5.34 13.63 8.69
N GLY A 8 -5.46 12.47 8.06
CA GLY A 8 -6.34 12.23 6.90
C GLY A 8 -6.71 10.75 6.92
N GLY A 9 -7.98 10.41 6.66
CA GLY A 9 -8.68 9.15 6.89
C GLY A 9 -8.05 7.87 6.34
N GLY A 10 -6.88 7.50 6.88
CA GLY A 10 -6.19 6.26 6.58
C GLY A 10 -5.70 6.13 5.13
N TRP A 11 -5.37 4.89 4.75
CA TRP A 11 -5.03 4.52 3.37
C TRP A 11 -6.19 4.72 2.38
N GLU A 12 -7.42 4.77 2.89
CA GLU A 12 -8.64 5.02 2.14
C GLU A 12 -8.67 6.43 1.52
N GLU A 13 -8.14 7.44 2.22
CA GLU A 13 -8.13 8.82 1.72
C GLU A 13 -7.08 9.02 0.60
N VAL A 14 -5.97 8.28 0.68
CA VAL A 14 -4.96 8.24 -0.39
C VAL A 14 -5.56 7.62 -1.65
N TRP A 15 -6.36 6.55 -1.51
CA TRP A 15 -7.01 5.89 -2.65
C TRP A 15 -8.16 6.70 -3.25
N ARG A 16 -9.07 7.25 -2.43
CA ARG A 16 -10.14 8.13 -2.93
C ARG A 16 -9.59 9.33 -3.70
N SER A 17 -8.40 9.79 -3.31
CA SER A 17 -7.68 10.85 -4.04
C SER A 17 -7.05 10.37 -5.35
N LEU A 18 -6.69 9.09 -5.45
CA LEU A 18 -6.13 8.44 -6.65
C LEU A 18 -7.22 8.02 -7.65
N GLU A 19 -8.42 7.65 -7.20
CA GLU A 19 -9.57 7.34 -8.08
C GLU A 19 -10.04 8.52 -8.92
N GLY A 20 -9.73 9.76 -8.49
CA GLY A 20 -10.02 10.97 -9.25
C GLY A 20 -9.01 11.28 -10.38
N VAL A 21 -7.96 10.48 -10.55
CA VAL A 21 -6.90 10.74 -11.53
C VAL A 21 -7.17 9.93 -12.80
N GLU A 22 -7.53 10.60 -13.90
CA GLU A 22 -7.81 9.99 -15.22
C GLU A 22 -6.64 9.18 -15.81
N TYR A 23 -5.42 9.35 -15.30
CA TYR A 23 -4.22 8.61 -15.72
C TYR A 23 -3.39 8.16 -14.50
N PHE A 24 -3.42 6.86 -14.21
CA PHE A 24 -2.59 6.26 -13.17
C PHE A 24 -1.25 5.80 -13.77
N ASP A 25 -0.21 6.61 -13.64
CA ASP A 25 1.15 6.23 -14.03
C ASP A 25 1.79 5.36 -12.94
N LEU A 26 1.75 4.04 -13.16
CA LEU A 26 2.25 3.03 -12.24
C LEU A 26 3.76 3.18 -11.98
N GLU A 27 4.56 3.52 -13.00
CA GLU A 27 6.00 3.70 -12.81
C GLU A 27 6.29 4.91 -11.93
N GLN A 28 5.57 6.02 -12.15
CA GLN A 28 5.73 7.22 -11.34
C GLN A 28 5.37 6.97 -9.87
N VAL A 29 4.32 6.18 -9.60
CA VAL A 29 3.95 5.79 -8.23
C VAL A 29 5.04 4.95 -7.57
N ILE A 30 5.61 3.99 -8.29
CA ILE A 30 6.70 3.14 -7.79
C ILE A 30 7.93 3.99 -7.52
N ASP A 31 8.36 4.83 -8.45
CA ASP A 31 9.52 5.70 -8.29
C ASP A 31 9.35 6.67 -7.12
N TYR A 32 8.16 7.26 -6.97
CA TYR A 32 7.86 8.12 -5.83
C TYR A 32 7.91 7.35 -4.50
N ALA A 33 7.33 6.15 -4.44
CA ALA A 33 7.36 5.31 -3.26
C ALA A 33 8.80 4.92 -2.86
N LEU A 34 9.65 4.65 -3.84
CA LEU A 34 11.08 4.35 -3.64
C LEU A 34 11.87 5.60 -3.23
N LEU A 35 11.53 6.77 -3.76
CA LEU A 35 12.17 8.05 -3.42
C LEU A 35 11.97 8.44 -1.95
N LEU A 36 10.85 8.03 -1.35
CA LEU A 36 10.57 8.26 0.08
C LEU A 36 11.53 7.50 1.01
N LYS A 37 12.35 6.57 0.48
CA LYS A 37 13.37 5.78 1.21
C LYS A 37 12.84 5.09 2.49
N SER A 38 11.54 4.83 2.52
CA SER A 38 10.85 4.19 3.63
C SER A 38 10.48 2.78 3.19
N ALA A 39 11.17 1.79 3.76
CA ALA A 39 10.90 0.38 3.46
C ALA A 39 9.45 0.01 3.76
N THR A 40 8.91 0.56 4.86
CA THR A 40 7.50 0.43 5.21
C THR A 40 6.58 1.02 4.14
N THR A 41 6.93 2.15 3.53
CA THR A 41 6.12 2.73 2.44
C THR A 41 6.17 1.87 1.19
N ALA A 42 7.36 1.39 0.79
CA ALA A 42 7.51 0.51 -0.36
C ALA A 42 6.69 -0.77 -0.21
N ALA A 43 6.70 -1.39 0.98
CA ALA A 43 5.90 -2.57 1.23
C ALA A 43 4.39 -2.30 1.18
N LYS A 44 3.92 -1.15 1.69
CA LYS A 44 2.49 -0.82 1.69
C LYS A 44 1.98 -0.56 0.28
N VAL A 45 2.73 0.19 -0.50
CA VAL A 45 2.43 0.43 -1.92
C VAL A 45 2.47 -0.89 -2.69
N GLY A 46 3.46 -1.73 -2.42
CA GLY A 46 3.57 -3.03 -3.08
C GLY A 46 2.42 -3.99 -2.76
N PHE A 47 2.05 -4.10 -1.49
CA PHE A 47 0.89 -4.87 -1.06
C PHE A 47 -0.39 -4.36 -1.75
N PHE A 48 -0.55 -3.04 -1.83
CA PHE A 48 -1.68 -2.43 -2.52
C PHE A 48 -1.72 -2.78 -4.02
N LEU A 49 -0.62 -2.57 -4.73
CA LEU A 49 -0.53 -2.87 -6.16
C LEU A 49 -0.76 -4.37 -6.45
N GLU A 50 -0.32 -5.25 -5.56
CA GLU A 50 -0.57 -6.69 -5.65
C GLU A 50 -2.06 -7.04 -5.53
N GLN A 51 -2.82 -6.35 -4.66
CA GLN A 51 -4.27 -6.55 -4.54
C GLN A 51 -5.06 -6.03 -5.75
N HIS A 52 -4.57 -4.99 -6.41
CA HIS A 52 -5.21 -4.33 -7.55
C HIS A 52 -4.55 -4.66 -8.89
N ARG A 53 -3.87 -5.82 -8.98
CA ARG A 53 -3.08 -6.16 -10.17
C ARG A 53 -3.87 -6.12 -11.47
N ASP A 54 -5.10 -6.62 -11.45
CA ASP A 54 -5.95 -6.71 -12.64
C ASP A 54 -6.50 -5.33 -13.04
N ALA A 55 -6.89 -4.50 -12.06
CA ALA A 55 -7.44 -3.17 -12.30
C ALA A 55 -6.39 -2.16 -12.77
N LEU A 56 -5.16 -2.26 -12.26
CA LEU A 56 -4.06 -1.34 -12.54
C LEU A 56 -3.04 -1.91 -13.54
N MET A 57 -3.32 -3.08 -14.12
CA MET A 57 -2.40 -3.79 -15.03
C MET A 57 -0.99 -3.94 -14.46
N VAL A 58 -0.89 -4.35 -13.19
CA VAL A 58 0.39 -4.49 -12.48
C VAL A 58 1.06 -5.80 -12.86
N GLU A 59 2.16 -5.67 -13.60
CA GLU A 59 3.09 -6.77 -13.87
C GLU A 59 3.96 -7.12 -12.64
N GLU A 60 4.43 -8.38 -12.56
CA GLU A 60 5.28 -8.87 -11.46
C GLU A 60 6.62 -8.10 -11.36
N THR A 61 7.11 -7.56 -12.48
CA THR A 61 8.32 -6.73 -12.53
C THR A 61 8.17 -5.44 -11.72
N HIS A 62 6.96 -4.87 -11.65
CA HIS A 62 6.66 -3.72 -10.82
C HIS A 62 6.72 -4.06 -9.33
N LEU A 63 6.15 -5.20 -8.96
CA LEU A 63 6.13 -5.68 -7.57
C LEU A 63 7.55 -6.03 -7.10
N ASP A 64 8.37 -6.63 -7.96
CA ASP A 64 9.76 -6.98 -7.64
C ASP A 64 10.61 -5.75 -7.27
N LYS A 65 10.44 -4.62 -7.97
CA LYS A 65 11.10 -3.34 -7.65
C LYS A 65 10.80 -2.91 -6.19
N LEU A 66 9.56 -3.07 -5.76
CA LEU A 66 9.11 -2.71 -4.41
C LEU A 66 9.52 -3.76 -3.37
N ARG A 67 9.45 -5.06 -3.68
CA ARG A 67 9.84 -6.16 -2.77
C ARG A 67 11.32 -6.06 -2.39
N LYS A 68 12.18 -5.64 -3.31
CA LYS A 68 13.61 -5.36 -3.03
C LYS A 68 13.82 -4.30 -1.95
N HIS A 69 12.86 -3.41 -1.76
CA HIS A 69 12.89 -2.33 -0.77
C HIS A 69 11.96 -2.58 0.42
N ALA A 70 11.29 -3.73 0.47
CA ALA A 70 10.44 -4.11 1.58
C ALA A 70 11.24 -4.23 2.88
N PRO A 71 10.60 -4.03 4.05
CA PRO A 71 11.28 -4.09 5.33
C PRO A 71 11.75 -5.53 5.60
N LYS A 72 12.92 -5.65 6.25
CA LYS A 72 13.49 -6.95 6.64
C LYS A 72 12.76 -7.60 7.81
N LEU A 73 11.99 -6.82 8.56
CA LEU A 73 11.23 -7.27 9.72
C LEU A 73 9.74 -6.96 9.52
N PRO A 74 8.84 -7.80 10.06
CA PRO A 74 7.40 -7.54 10.04
C PRO A 74 7.06 -6.16 10.60
N CYS A 75 6.25 -5.40 9.86
CA CYS A 75 5.76 -4.10 10.29
C CYS A 75 4.24 -4.00 10.11
N TYR A 76 3.58 -3.19 10.93
CA TYR A 76 2.13 -3.01 10.84
C TYR A 76 1.76 -2.07 9.68
N LEU A 77 0.72 -2.44 8.92
CA LEU A 77 0.12 -1.59 7.90
C LEU A 77 -0.33 -0.26 8.51
N GLU A 78 -0.99 -0.32 9.66
CA GLU A 78 -1.44 0.83 10.42
C GLU A 78 -0.81 0.78 11.82
N ARG A 79 0.13 1.69 12.11
CA ARG A 79 0.80 1.71 13.42
C ARG A 79 -0.13 2.17 14.55
N SER A 80 -1.14 2.95 14.20
CA SER A 80 -2.13 3.55 15.12
C SER A 80 -3.13 2.51 15.61
N ARG A 81 -3.42 1.49 14.79
CA ARG A 81 -4.26 0.33 15.13
C ARG A 81 -3.41 -0.94 15.15
N ARG A 82 -2.79 -1.22 16.30
CA ARG A 82 -2.08 -2.48 16.57
C ARG A 82 -3.07 -3.62 16.85
N GLU A 83 -3.98 -3.84 15.91
CA GLU A 83 -4.96 -4.91 15.98
C GLU A 83 -4.33 -6.22 15.51
N SER A 84 -4.94 -7.35 15.90
CA SER A 84 -4.55 -8.66 15.40
C SER A 84 -4.74 -8.70 13.88
N GLY A 85 -3.63 -8.82 13.13
CA GLY A 85 -3.61 -8.88 11.68
C GLY A 85 -2.92 -10.13 11.15
N LYS A 86 -3.11 -10.45 9.87
CA LYS A 86 -2.37 -11.52 9.19
C LYS A 86 -1.11 -10.98 8.56
N LEU A 87 -0.05 -11.79 8.57
CA LEU A 87 1.21 -11.44 7.93
C LEU A 87 1.12 -11.67 6.42
N ALA A 88 1.16 -10.61 5.63
CA ALA A 88 1.49 -10.63 4.22
C ALA A 88 3.00 -10.86 4.07
N ALA A 89 3.40 -12.13 4.00
CA ALA A 89 4.80 -12.56 4.03
C ALA A 89 5.63 -11.93 2.89
N SER A 90 5.06 -11.80 1.69
CA SER A 90 5.70 -11.17 0.53
C SER A 90 6.17 -9.73 0.77
N TRP A 91 5.58 -9.06 1.77
CA TRP A 91 5.82 -7.65 2.06
C TRP A 91 6.29 -7.39 3.49
N ASN A 92 6.42 -8.44 4.32
CA ASN A 92 6.64 -8.31 5.76
C ASN A 92 5.67 -7.31 6.41
N LEU A 93 4.40 -7.38 6.02
CA LEU A 93 3.34 -6.49 6.50
C LEU A 93 2.31 -7.25 7.31
N ILE A 94 2.02 -6.77 8.52
CA ILE A 94 0.89 -7.23 9.32
C ILE A 94 -0.31 -6.39 8.91
N VAL A 95 -1.27 -7.06 8.27
CA VAL A 95 -2.43 -6.46 7.63
C VAL A 95 -3.68 -6.78 8.46
N PRO A 96 -4.44 -5.77 8.91
CA PRO A 96 -5.72 -5.99 9.58
C PRO A 96 -6.73 -6.77 8.72
N PRO A 97 -7.60 -7.60 9.31
CA PRO A 97 -8.58 -8.38 8.58
C PRO A 97 -9.52 -7.52 7.72
N ALA A 98 -9.97 -6.35 8.21
CA ALA A 98 -10.79 -5.42 7.42
C ALA A 98 -10.16 -5.02 6.07
N VAL A 99 -8.83 -4.95 6.01
CA VAL A 99 -8.09 -4.65 4.78
C VAL A 99 -8.04 -5.85 3.84
N LEU A 100 -7.87 -7.05 4.40
CA LEU A 100 -7.80 -8.30 3.64
C LEU A 100 -9.15 -8.73 3.09
N GLU A 101 -10.21 -8.48 3.85
CA GLU A 101 -11.59 -8.73 3.48
C GLU A 101 -12.13 -7.67 2.51
N ARG A 102 -11.30 -6.68 2.16
CA ARG A 102 -11.64 -5.58 1.28
C ARG A 102 -12.94 -4.91 1.70
N ALA A 103 -13.12 -4.68 3.00
CA ALA A 103 -14.31 -4.03 3.55
C ALA A 103 -14.57 -2.61 2.99
N TRP A 104 -13.63 -2.08 2.21
CA TRP A 104 -13.72 -0.84 1.44
C TRP A 104 -14.43 -0.98 0.09
N GLU A 105 -14.52 -2.19 -0.49
CA GLU A 105 -15.31 -2.44 -1.71
C GLU A 105 -16.82 -2.45 -1.42
N GLU A 106 -17.26 -2.51 -0.15
CA GLU A 106 -18.67 -2.55 0.26
C GLU A 106 -19.33 -1.18 0.46
N VAL A 107 -18.77 -0.09 -0.08
CA VAL A 107 -19.48 1.20 -0.15
C VAL A 107 -20.03 1.39 -1.56
N ALA A 108 -21.14 0.72 -1.84
CA ALA A 108 -22.03 0.97 -2.97
C ALA A 108 -23.36 1.58 -2.49
#